data_AF-A0A5B1LDF7-F1
#
_entry.id   AF-A0A5B1LDF7-F1
#
_cell.length_a   1.000
_cell.length_b   1.000
_cell.length_c   1.000
_cell.angle_alpha   90.00
_cell.angle_beta   90.00
_cell.angle_gamma   90.00
#
_symmetry.space_group_name_H-M   'P 1'
#
loop_
_entity.id
_entity.type
_entity.pdbx_description
1 polymer ?
#
loop_
_entity_poly.entity_id
_entity_poly.type
_entity_poly.pdbx_seq_one_letter_code
_entity_poly.pdbx_strand_id
1 'polypeptide(L)' 'MAIRVVQTDGKTSTHKDAESLSVADGHLFVTDAAGKDLAVYAPGQWITASKAPAGKGAPSA' A
#
# COMPACT_ATOMS: atom_id res chain seq x y z
N MET A 1 -1.69 11.82 -2.50
CA MET A 1 -1.56 11.19 -1.17
C MET A 1 -0.51 10.10 -1.31
N ALA A 2 0.23 9.76 -0.24
CA ALA A 2 1.16 8.64 -0.29
C ALA A 2 0.63 7.50 0.57
N ILE A 3 0.69 6.27 0.06
CA ILE A 3 0.26 5.06 0.77
C ILE A 3 1.47 4.17 1.03
N ARG A 4 1.62 3.72 2.27
CA ARG A 4 2.61 2.73 2.67
C ARG A 4 1.92 1.37 2.79
N VAL A 5 2.51 0.36 2.19
CA VAL A 5 2.07 -1.04 2.26
C VAL A 5 3.17 -1.85 2.94
N VAL A 6 2.81 -2.57 4.01
CA VAL A 6 3.71 -3.47 4.74
C VAL A 6 3.23 -4.90 4.53
N GLN A 7 4.08 -5.74 3.95
CA GLN A 7 3.84 -7.15 3.69
C GLN A 7 4.29 -8.03 4.88
N THR A 8 3.82 -9.27 4.93
CA THR A 8 4.09 -10.22 6.04
C THR A 8 5.57 -10.57 6.22
N ASP A 9 6.36 -10.48 5.15
CA ASP A 9 7.80 -10.67 5.15
C ASP A 9 8.57 -9.43 5.69
N GLY A 10 7.85 -8.41 6.16
CA GLY A 10 8.39 -7.13 6.62
C GLY A 10 8.69 -6.16 5.48
N LYS A 11 8.49 -6.55 4.21
CA LYS A 11 8.76 -5.68 3.07
C LYS A 11 7.81 -4.50 3.07
N THR A 12 8.40 -3.30 2.99
CA THR A 12 7.66 -2.05 2.93
C THR A 12 7.73 -1.46 1.53
N SER A 13 6.57 -1.14 0.94
CA SER A 13 6.44 -0.37 -0.29
C SER A 13 5.79 0.98 -0.01
N THR A 14 6.24 2.05 -0.67
CA THR A 14 5.61 3.38 -0.57
C THR A 14 5.20 3.86 -1.96
N HIS A 15 3.91 4.13 -2.14
CA HIS A 15 3.32 4.60 -3.38
C HIS A 15 2.97 6.08 -3.23
N LYS A 16 3.78 6.97 -3.82
CA LYS A 16 3.67 8.42 -3.59
C LYS A 16 2.49 9.10 -4.28
N ASP A 17 1.99 8.45 -5.34
CA ASP A 17 0.90 8.95 -6.19
C ASP A 17 -0.43 8.24 -5.91
N ALA A 18 -0.47 7.41 -4.86
CA ALA A 18 -1.64 6.61 -4.51
C ALA A 18 -2.72 7.43 -3.80
N GLU A 19 -3.93 7.40 -4.35
CA GLU A 19 -5.10 8.10 -3.80
C GLU A 19 -6.09 7.13 -3.14
N SER A 20 -6.21 5.92 -3.66
CA SER A 20 -7.22 4.95 -3.21
C SER A 20 -6.70 3.54 -3.03
N LEU A 21 -7.41 2.80 -2.17
CA LEU A 21 -7.22 1.38 -1.91
C LEU A 21 -8.54 0.66 -2.16
N SER A 22 -8.47 -0.47 -2.87
CA SER A 22 -9.61 -1.35 -3.04
C SER A 22 -9.18 -2.80 -2.91
N VAL A 23 -10.10 -3.65 -2.45
CA VAL A 23 -9.89 -5.08 -2.34
C VAL A 23 -10.90 -5.77 -3.25
N ALA A 24 -10.40 -6.56 -4.20
CA ALA A 24 -11.22 -7.34 -5.11
C ALA A 24 -10.55 -8.68 -5.38
N ASP A 25 -11.31 -9.78 -5.41
CA ASP A 25 -10.79 -11.13 -5.64
C ASP A 25 -9.60 -11.50 -4.71
N GLY A 26 -9.64 -11.03 -3.46
CA GLY A 26 -8.55 -11.24 -2.48
C GLY A 26 -7.26 -10.46 -2.76
N HIS A 27 -7.20 -9.65 -3.82
CA HIS A 27 -6.08 -8.78 -4.13
C HIS A 27 -6.28 -7.39 -3.53
N LEU A 28 -5.19 -6.77 -3.07
CA LEU A 28 -5.18 -5.36 -2.72
C LEU A 28 -4.68 -4.54 -3.92
N PHE A 29 -5.48 -3.59 -4.36
CA PHE A 29 -5.15 -2.64 -5.41
C PHE A 29 -4.79 -1.29 -4.78
N VAL A 30 -3.71 -0.70 -5.28
CA VAL A 30 -3.30 0.66 -4.97
C VAL A 30 -3.44 1.48 -6.23
N THR A 31 -4.32 2.48 -6.23
CA THR A 31 -4.66 3.26 -7.43
C THR A 31 -4.35 4.74 -7.26
N ASP A 32 -4.01 5.39 -8.37
CA ASP A 32 -3.84 6.86 -8.43
C ASP A 32 -5.18 7.60 -8.61
N ALA A 33 -5.13 8.93 -8.66
CA ALA A 33 -6.29 9.80 -8.84
C ALA A 33 -7.07 9.54 -10.15
N ALA A 34 -6.41 8.99 -11.17
CA ALA A 34 -7.00 8.65 -12.46
C ALA A 34 -7.62 7.24 -12.46
N GLY A 35 -7.52 6.51 -11.34
CA GLY A 35 -7.98 5.14 -11.21
C GLY A 35 -7.03 4.12 -11.83
N LYS A 36 -5.79 4.50 -12.16
CA LYS A 36 -4.79 3.57 -12.69
C LYS A 36 -4.16 2.78 -11.54
N ASP A 37 -4.01 1.48 -11.73
CA ASP A 37 -3.29 0.61 -10.80
C ASP A 37 -1.79 0.95 -10.77
N LEU A 38 -1.30 1.35 -9.60
CA LEU A 38 0.11 1.56 -9.30
C LEU A 38 0.76 0.26 -8.81
N ALA A 39 0.01 -0.54 -8.06
CA ALA A 39 0.42 -1.85 -7.58
C ALA A 39 -0.78 -2.75 -7.29
N VAL A 40 -0.57 -4.05 -7.48
CA VAL A 40 -1.52 -5.10 -7.12
C VAL A 40 -0.78 -6.11 -6.25
N TYR A 41 -1.34 -6.40 -5.08
CA TYR A 41 -0.79 -7.38 -4.15
C TYR A 41 -1.67 -8.63 -4.13
N ALA A 42 -1.02 -9.78 -4.27
CA ALA A 42 -1.69 -11.08 -4.34
C ALA A 42 -2.36 -11.48 -3.01
N PRO A 43 -3.44 -12.28 -3.08
CA PRO A 43 -4.04 -12.90 -1.91
C PRO A 43 -3.04 -13.83 -1.21
N GLY A 44 -3.31 -14.11 0.07
CA GLY A 44 -2.50 -15.03 0.87
C GLY A 44 -1.30 -14.38 1.59
N GLN A 45 -1.11 -13.07 1.43
CA GLN A 45 -0.21 -12.28 2.28
C GLN A 45 -1.04 -11.39 3.22
N TRP A 46 -0.66 -11.33 4.49
CA TRP A 46 -1.13 -10.27 5.39
C TRP A 46 -0.51 -8.96 4.98
N ILE A 47 -1.35 -7.97 4.72
CA ILE A 47 -0.94 -6.66 4.25
C ILE A 47 -1.57 -5.59 5.15
N THR A 48 -0.73 -4.69 5.65
CA THR A 48 -1.20 -3.47 6.31
C THR A 48 -0.95 -2.30 5.37
N ALA A 49 -2.01 -1.64 4.95
CA ALA A 49 -1.94 -0.42 4.16
C ALA A 49 -2.39 0.78 4.99
N SER A 50 -1.58 1.84 5.00
CA SER A 50 -1.85 3.05 5.76
C SER A 50 -1.32 4.29 5.04
N LYS A 51 -1.78 5.47 5.45
CA LYS A 51 -1.21 6.73 4.97
C LYS A 51 0.28 6.72 5.27
N ALA A 52 1.10 6.95 4.25
CA ALA A 52 2.54 6.98 4.43
C ALA A 52 2.89 8.07 5.46
N PRO A 53 3.77 7.77 6.43
CA PRO A 53 4.15 8.74 7.44
C PRO A 53 4.72 9.99 6.76
N ALA A 54 4.24 11.15 7.19
CA ALA A 54 4.75 12.44 6.76
C ALA A 54 6.12 12.70 7.43
N GLY A 55 7.18 12.05 6.95
CA GLY A 55 8.56 12.30 7.41
C GLY A 55 9.30 11.07 7.96
N LYS A 56 10.65 11.15 7.93
CA LYS A 56 11.61 10.12 8.37
C LYS A 56 11.30 9.62 9.79
N GLY A 57 10.59 8.50 9.93
CA GLY A 57 10.35 7.93 11.25
C GLY A 57 9.18 6.97 11.34
N ALA A 58 9.04 6.04 10.39
CA ALA A 58 8.22 4.87 10.70
C ALA A 58 8.93 4.10 11.82
N PRO A 59 8.30 3.82 12.98
CA PRO A 59 8.91 2.98 14.00
C PRO A 59 9.08 1.58 13.41
N SER A 60 10.32 1.10 13.40
CA SER A 60 10.64 -0.31 13.26
C SER A 60 10.22 -1.00 14.55
N ALA A 61 9.17 -1.81 14.47
CA ALA A 61 8.85 -2.82 15.47
C ALA A 61 9.68 -4.08 15.20
#